data_AF-X1PTR8-F1
#
_entry.id   AF-X1PTR8-F1
#
_cell.length_a   1.000
_cell.length_b   1.000
_cell.length_c   1.000
_cell.angle_alpha   90.00
_cell.angle_beta   90.00
_cell.angle_gamma   90.00
#
_symmetry.space_group_name_H-M   'P 1'
#
loop_
_entity.id
_entity.type
_entity.pdbx_description
1 polymer ?
#
loop_
_entity_poly.entity_id
_entity_poly.type
_entity_poly.pdbx_seq_one_letter_code
_entity_poly.pdbx_strand_id
1 'polypeptide(L)'
;MTNDLEEVSGIGKATADRMRASGIDTVEKLASTTIEELTKLKIKGVGESTALKYIKNAQKLIKEKPSDSEPQLKKEDTLPKP
;
A
#
# COMPACT_ATOMS: atom_id res chain seq x y z
N MET A 1 -8.70 -15.61 -9.12
CA MET A 1 -8.78 -15.12 -7.73
C MET A 1 -8.31 -13.68 -7.76
N THR A 2 -9.20 -12.71 -7.54
CA THR A 2 -8.91 -11.28 -7.64
C THR A 2 -8.74 -10.71 -6.24
N ASN A 3 -7.49 -10.52 -5.80
CA ASN A 3 -7.20 -9.80 -4.56
C ASN A 3 -7.29 -8.30 -4.84
N ASP A 4 -8.52 -7.81 -4.98
CA ASP A 4 -8.79 -6.39 -5.20
C ASP A 4 -8.49 -5.60 -3.92
N LEU A 5 -7.95 -4.40 -4.10
CA LEU A 5 -7.70 -3.48 -2.99
C LEU A 5 -9.00 -3.10 -2.26
N GLU A 6 -10.14 -3.20 -2.95
CA GLU A 6 -11.48 -2.93 -2.43
C GLU A 6 -11.91 -3.88 -1.30
N GLU A 7 -11.27 -5.06 -1.18
CA GLU A 7 -11.49 -5.98 -0.06
C GLU A 7 -10.90 -5.46 1.26
N VAL A 8 -9.96 -4.52 1.17
CA VAL A 8 -9.34 -3.92 2.35
C VAL A 8 -10.31 -2.91 2.95
N SER A 9 -10.80 -3.20 4.16
CA SER A 9 -11.71 -2.31 4.89
C SER A 9 -11.17 -0.86 4.94
N GLY A 10 -11.93 0.05 4.32
CA GLY A 10 -11.62 1.46 4.19
C GLY A 10 -11.17 1.89 2.80
N ILE A 11 -10.71 0.96 1.95
CA ILE A 11 -10.42 1.23 0.54
C ILE A 11 -11.70 1.07 -0.27
N GLY A 12 -12.21 2.21 -0.77
CA GLY A 12 -13.27 2.20 -1.79
C GLY A 12 -12.70 2.17 -3.21
N LYS A 13 -13.58 1.95 -4.18
CA LYS A 13 -13.27 1.95 -5.62
C LYS A 13 -12.43 3.13 -6.08
N ALA A 14 -12.76 4.35 -5.62
CA ALA A 14 -12.02 5.57 -5.94
C ALA A 14 -10.59 5.59 -5.38
N THR A 15 -10.39 5.00 -4.21
CA THR A 15 -9.05 4.85 -3.63
C THR A 15 -8.27 3.79 -4.38
N ALA A 16 -8.86 2.61 -4.58
CA ALA A 16 -8.26 1.49 -5.32
C ALA A 16 -7.78 1.89 -6.72
N ASP A 17 -8.59 2.67 -7.46
CA ASP A 17 -8.25 3.17 -8.79
C ASP A 17 -7.02 4.10 -8.75
N ARG A 18 -6.96 5.00 -7.76
CA ARG A 18 -5.78 5.86 -7.57
C ARG A 18 -4.55 5.08 -7.14
N MET A 19 -4.71 4.04 -6.32
CA MET A 19 -3.60 3.16 -5.94
C MET A 19 -3.05 2.45 -7.19
N ARG A 20 -3.93 1.91 -8.05
CA ARG A 20 -3.56 1.32 -9.35
C ARG A 20 -2.84 2.34 -10.24
N ALA A 21 -3.35 3.56 -10.33
CA ALA A 21 -2.69 4.64 -11.08
C ALA A 21 -1.29 4.99 -10.53
N SER A 22 -1.09 4.81 -9.22
CA SER A 22 0.21 4.95 -8.55
C SER A 22 1.10 3.70 -8.65
N GLY A 23 0.65 2.64 -9.32
CA GLY A 23 1.38 1.37 -9.48
C GLY A 23 1.19 0.38 -8.33
N ILE A 24 0.24 0.62 -7.42
CA ILE A 24 -0.17 -0.31 -6.37
C ILE A 24 -1.50 -0.94 -6.81
N ASP A 25 -1.42 -2.10 -7.46
CA ASP A 25 -2.60 -2.75 -8.06
C ASP A 25 -3.18 -3.88 -7.20
N THR A 26 -2.42 -4.31 -6.20
CA THR A 26 -2.62 -5.54 -5.42
C THR A 26 -2.43 -5.29 -3.93
N VAL A 27 -3.15 -6.05 -3.10
CA VAL A 27 -3.02 -6.03 -1.63
C VAL A 27 -1.57 -6.30 -1.17
N GLU A 28 -0.81 -7.12 -1.89
CA GLU A 28 0.60 -7.43 -1.59
C GLU A 28 1.53 -6.21 -1.69
N LYS A 29 1.45 -5.48 -2.82
CA LYS A 29 2.14 -4.19 -2.98
C LYS A 29 1.73 -3.19 -1.90
N LEU A 30 0.43 -3.10 -1.61
CA LEU A 30 -0.09 -2.21 -0.58
C LEU A 30 0.52 -2.52 0.80
N ALA A 31 0.59 -3.80 1.16
CA ALA A 31 1.14 -4.23 2.44
C ALA A 31 2.66 -4.12 2.53
N SER A 32 3.35 -4.18 1.38
CA SER A 32 4.79 -3.95 1.29
C SER A 32 5.15 -2.46 1.27
N THR A 33 4.18 -1.60 0.97
CA THR A 33 4.32 -0.15 0.99
C THR A 33 4.24 0.40 2.42
N THR A 34 4.94 1.50 2.67
CA THR A 34 4.85 2.25 3.93
C THR A 34 3.87 3.41 3.87
N ILE A 35 3.46 3.88 5.05
CA ILE A 35 2.57 5.03 5.22
C ILE A 35 3.17 6.26 4.53
N GLU A 36 4.48 6.44 4.66
CA GLU A 36 5.23 7.52 4.04
C GLU A 36 5.14 7.46 2.52
N GLU A 37 5.38 6.31 1.89
CA GLU A 37 5.29 6.15 0.43
C GLU A 37 3.86 6.40 -0.08
N LEU A 38 2.86 5.87 0.64
CA LEU A 38 1.44 6.10 0.36
C LEU A 38 1.04 7.57 0.45
N THR A 39 1.58 8.26 1.46
CA THR A 39 1.34 9.69 1.68
C THR A 39 2.09 10.54 0.64
N LYS A 40 3.28 10.10 0.23
CA LYS A 40 4.11 10.72 -0.82
C LYS A 40 3.45 10.62 -2.20
N LEU A 41 2.74 9.51 -2.46
CA LEU A 41 1.87 9.34 -3.63
C LEU A 41 0.68 10.32 -3.65
N LYS A 42 0.45 11.08 -2.57
CA LYS A 42 -0.61 12.11 -2.44
C LYS A 42 -1.97 11.62 -2.94
N ILE A 43 -2.32 10.38 -2.57
CA ILE A 43 -3.61 9.80 -2.96
C ILE A 43 -4.72 10.58 -2.24
N LYS A 44 -5.57 11.23 -3.03
CA LYS A 44 -6.69 12.02 -2.50
C LYS A 44 -7.60 11.11 -1.64
N GLY A 45 -7.85 11.51 -0.39
CA GLY A 45 -8.65 10.74 0.57
C GLY A 45 -7.87 9.69 1.39
N VAL A 46 -6.55 9.58 1.18
CA VAL A 46 -5.66 8.75 1.99
C VAL A 46 -4.74 9.66 2.80
N GLY A 47 -5.06 9.83 4.08
CA GLY A 47 -4.16 10.47 5.04
C GLY A 47 -3.31 9.44 5.80
N GLU A 48 -2.44 9.91 6.70
CA GLU A 48 -1.53 9.07 7.49
C GLU A 48 -2.27 7.98 8.28
N SER A 49 -3.34 8.35 8.99
CA SER A 49 -4.18 7.41 9.75
C SER A 49 -4.88 6.38 8.87
N THR A 50 -5.26 6.79 7.65
CA THR A 50 -5.94 5.92 6.69
C THR A 50 -4.96 4.94 6.06
N ALA A 51 -3.79 5.43 5.64
CA ALA A 51 -2.71 4.62 5.10
C ALA A 51 -2.25 3.55 6.10
N LEU A 52 -2.08 3.91 7.39
CA LEU A 52 -1.77 2.94 8.45
C LEU A 52 -2.81 1.81 8.51
N LYS A 53 -4.11 2.15 8.49
CA LYS A 53 -5.17 1.14 8.50
C LYS A 53 -5.10 0.24 7.28
N TYR A 54 -4.87 0.81 6.10
CA TYR A 54 -4.80 0.04 4.85
C TYR A 54 -3.66 -0.96 4.87
N ILE A 55 -2.45 -0.52 5.20
CA ILE A 55 -1.26 -1.39 5.28
C ILE A 55 -1.50 -2.50 6.29
N LYS A 56 -2.03 -2.16 7.48
CA LYS A 56 -2.29 -3.14 8.55
C LYS A 56 -3.34 -4.18 8.16
N ASN A 57 -4.43 -3.75 7.52
CA ASN A 57 -5.48 -4.65 7.02
C ASN A 57 -4.97 -5.52 5.86
N ALA A 58 -4.18 -4.94 4.95
CA ALA A 58 -3.55 -5.64 3.84
C ALA A 58 -2.55 -6.70 4.32
N GLN A 59 -1.65 -6.34 5.24
CA GLN A 59 -0.73 -7.27 5.88
C GLN A 59 -1.48 -8.42 6.57
N LYS A 60 -2.61 -8.13 7.22
CA LYS A 60 -3.42 -9.16 7.88
C LYS A 60 -4.01 -10.15 6.86
N LEU A 61 -4.54 -9.64 5.76
CA LEU A 61 -5.06 -10.44 4.63
C LEU A 61 -4.01 -11.35 4.01
N ILE A 62 -2.76 -10.88 3.89
CA ILE A 62 -1.67 -11.66 3.31
C ILE A 62 -1.09 -12.64 4.34
N LYS A 63 -0.96 -12.24 5.60
CA LYS A 63 -0.41 -13.08 6.68
C LYS A 63 -1.26 -14.33 6.96
N GLU A 64 -2.56 -14.28 6.68
CA GLU A 64 -3.42 -15.46 6.73
C GLU A 64 -3.20 -16.44 5.55
N LYS A 65 -2.50 -16.03 4.48
CA LYS A 65 -2.01 -16.91 3.41
C LYS A 65 -0.50 -17.19 3.62
N PRO A 66 -0.10 -18.40 4.02
CA PRO A 66 1.31 -18.70 4.22
C PRO A 66 2.01 -18.83 2.86
N SER A 67 2.69 -17.77 2.41
CA SER A 67 3.81 -17.89 1.48
C SER A 67 4.67 -16.63 1.47
N ASP A 68 5.75 -16.69 2.25
CA ASP A 68 7.09 -16.22 1.90
C ASP A 68 7.22 -15.05 0.91
N SER A 69 7.41 -13.84 1.44
CA SER A 69 8.41 -12.88 0.95
C SER A 69 8.25 -11.56 1.69
N GLU A 70 9.23 -11.25 2.55
CA GLU A 70 9.60 -9.89 2.86
C GLU A 70 10.16 -9.23 1.60
N PRO A 71 9.72 -8.00 1.26
CA PRO A 71 10.62 -7.06 0.63
C PRO A 71 10.86 -5.89 1.58
N GLN A 72 12.01 -5.96 2.26
CA GLN A 72 12.95 -4.85 2.42
C GLN A 72 12.46 -3.47 1.92
N LEU A 73 12.00 -2.63 2.84
CA LEU A 73 12.15 -1.18 2.70
C LEU A 73 13.63 -0.84 2.97
N LYS A 74 14.50 -1.13 2.01
CA LYS A 74 15.82 -0.51 1.94
C LYS A 74 15.63 0.89 1.38
N LYS A 75 15.77 1.85 2.32
CA LYS A 75 16.23 3.22 2.13
C LYS A 75 16.98 3.40 0.81
N GLU A 76 16.52 4.27 -0.09
CA GLU A 76 17.36 5.20 -0.86
C GLU A 76 16.48 6.15 -1.69
N ASP A 77 16.30 7.39 -1.21
CA ASP A 77 16.39 8.58 -2.07
C ASP A 77 16.74 9.76 -1.16
N THR A 78 17.92 9.68 -0.54
CA THR A 78 18.67 10.89 -0.29
C THR A 78 19.25 11.31 -1.64
N LEU A 79 18.49 12.10 -2.39
CA LEU A 79 19.03 12.85 -3.51
C LEU A 79 19.37 14.28 -3.05
N PRO A 80 20.57 14.56 -2.55
CA PRO A 80 21.24 15.79 -2.91
C PRO A 80 22.05 15.52 -4.19
N LYS A 81 21.69 16.13 -5.32
CA LYS A 81 22.59 16.24 -6.47
C LYS A 81 23.51 17.46 -6.30
N PRO A 82 24.74 17.41 -6.86
CA PRO A 82 25.91 18.18 -6.44
C PRO A 82 25.85 19.67 -6.76
#